data_AF-A0A1V4EBV2-F1
#
_entry.id   AF-A0A1V4EBV2-F1
#
_cell.length_a   1.000
_cell.length_b   1.000
_cell.length_c   1.000
_cell.angle_alpha   90.00
_cell.angle_beta   90.00
_cell.angle_gamma   90.00
#
_symmetry.space_group_name_H-M   'P 1'
#
loop_
_entity.id
_entity.type
_entity.pdbx_description
1 polymer ?
#
loop_
_entity_poly.entity_id
_entity_poly.type
_entity_poly.pdbx_seq_one_letter_code
_entity_poly.pdbx_strand_id
1 'polypeptide(L)' 'MAWLHVRAPHGATPTATSKCLCGRNRSAVGHRRVLALIADHTAHRDTCSLRIPQEGRRAA' A
#
# COMPACT_ATOMS: atom_id res chain seq x y z
N MET A 1 8.29 -1.25 -6.85
CA MET A 1 8.31 -1.83 -5.48
C MET A 1 7.30 -1.11 -4.59
N ALA A 2 6.54 -1.85 -3.79
CA ALA A 2 5.58 -1.33 -2.83
C ALA A 2 5.86 -1.96 -1.46
N TRP A 3 5.98 -1.13 -0.43
CA TRP A 3 6.28 -1.52 0.94
C TRP A 3 5.10 -1.18 1.85
N LEU A 4 4.76 -2.13 2.72
CA LEU A 4 3.80 -1.96 3.79
C LEU A 4 4.52 -2.22 5.12
N HIS A 5 4.50 -1.25 6.01
CA HIS A 5 5.05 -1.36 7.35
C HIS A 5 3.91 -1.29 8.36
N VAL A 6 3.73 -2.36 9.15
CA VAL A 6 2.69 -2.44 10.19
C VAL A 6 3.37 -2.61 11.54
N ARG A 7 3.02 -1.74 12.49
CA ARG A 7 3.49 -1.79 13.87
C ARG A 7 2.28 -1.94 14.79
N ALA A 8 2.18 -3.08 15.45
CA ALA A 8 1.12 -3.37 16.41
C ALA A 8 1.75 -3.80 17.75
N PRO A 9 2.08 -2.84 18.63
CA PRO A 9 2.54 -3.16 19.98
C PRO A 9 1.38 -3.75 20.80
N HIS A 10 1.65 -4.73 21.65
CA HIS A 10 0.63 -5.35 22.50
C HIS A 10 -0.05 -4.29 23.39
N GLY A 11 -1.37 -4.15 23.26
CA GLY A 11 -2.18 -3.18 24.03
C GLY A 11 -2.13 -1.73 23.53
N ALA A 12 -1.41 -1.43 22.45
CA ALA A 12 -1.33 -0.08 21.88
C ALA A 12 -2.08 0.03 20.55
N THR A 13 -2.38 1.26 20.16
CA THR A 13 -3.03 1.56 18.88
C THR A 13 -2.10 1.16 17.72
N PRO A 14 -2.50 0.21 16.85
CA PRO A 14 -1.66 -0.21 15.75
C PRO A 14 -1.52 0.91 14.73
N THR A 15 -0.37 0.96 14.07
CA THR A 15 -0.08 1.93 13.02
C THR A 15 0.42 1.19 11.78
N ALA A 16 -0.02 1.62 10.61
CA ALA A 16 0.46 1.09 9.35
C ALA A 16 0.80 2.22 8.39
N THR A 17 1.86 2.01 7.60
CA THR A 17 2.33 2.95 6.58
C THR A 17 2.56 2.18 5.29
N SER A 18 1.89 2.60 4.24
CA SER A 18 2.04 2.07 2.88
C SER A 18 2.80 3.08 2.03
N LYS A 19 3.92 2.66 1.46
CA LYS A 19 4.73 3.44 0.52
C LYS A 19 4.87 2.70 -0.80
N CYS A 20 4.70 3.40 -1.92
CA CYS A 20 4.94 2.85 -3.25
C CYS A 20 5.81 3.81 -4.05
N LEU A 21 6.65 3.26 -4.94
CA LEU A 21 7.47 4.05 -5.86
C LEU A 21 6.64 4.90 -6.84
N CYS A 22 5.34 4.63 -6.99
CA CYS A 22 4.45 5.43 -7.85
C CYS A 22 4.07 6.78 -7.24
N GLY A 23 4.65 7.15 -6.09
CA GLY A 23 4.31 8.37 -5.34
C GLY A 23 3.24 8.16 -4.26
N ARG A 24 2.73 6.94 -4.07
CA ARG A 24 1.77 6.65 -2.99
C ARG A 24 2.47 6.64 -1.63
N ASN A 25 2.07 7.52 -0.73
CA ASN A 25 2.46 7.49 0.68
C ASN A 25 1.22 7.71 1.57
N ARG A 26 0.80 6.67 2.29
CA ARG A 26 -0.38 6.69 3.16
C ARG A 26 -0.03 6.10 4.51
N SER A 27 -0.50 6.73 5.58
CA SER A 27 -0.39 6.23 6.95
C SER A 27 -1.78 6.10 7.57
N ALA A 28 -1.93 5.12 8.45
CA ALA A 28 -3.16 4.81 9.16
C ALA A 28 -2.85 4.44 10.61
N VAL A 29 -3.70 4.88 11.53
CA VAL A 29 -3.58 4.63 12.97
C VAL A 29 -4.91 4.06 13.47
N GLY A 30 -4.86 3.00 14.27
CA GLY A 30 -6.01 2.29 14.82
C GLY A 30 -6.41 1.07 14.00
N HIS A 31 -6.93 0.04 14.68
CA HIS A 31 -7.23 -1.28 14.10
C HIS A 31 -8.01 -1.19 12.79
N ARG A 32 -9.15 -0.47 12.79
CA ARG A 32 -10.02 -0.36 11.62
C ARG A 32 -9.33 0.33 10.43
N ARG A 33 -8.58 1.40 10.69
CA ARG A 33 -7.88 2.16 9.63
C ARG A 33 -6.69 1.39 9.10
N VAL A 34 -5.96 0.66 9.96
CA VAL A 34 -4.87 -0.22 9.56
C VAL A 34 -5.38 -1.33 8.66
N LEU A 35 -6.48 -2.01 9.03
CA LEU A 35 -7.09 -3.04 8.17
C LEU A 35 -7.54 -2.47 6.81
N ALA A 36 -8.16 -1.28 6.81
CA ALA A 36 -8.54 -0.60 5.58
C ALA A 36 -7.31 -0.27 4.71
N LEU A 37 -6.22 0.22 5.31
CA LEU A 37 -4.98 0.52 4.61
C LEU A 37 -4.32 -0.73 4.01
N ILE A 38 -4.41 -1.88 4.69
CA ILE A 38 -3.90 -3.15 4.18
C ILE A 38 -4.69 -3.61 2.94
N ALA A 39 -6.02 -3.54 3.01
CA ALA A 39 -6.89 -3.87 1.87
C ALA A 39 -6.62 -2.93 0.68
N ASP A 40 -6.55 -1.63 0.95
CA ASP A 40 -6.22 -0.60 -0.03
C ASP A 40 -4.81 -0.77 -0.64
N HIS A 41 -3.81 -1.14 0.16
CA HIS A 41 -2.47 -1.48 -0.34
C HIS A 41 -2.50 -2.68 -1.28
N THR A 42 -3.31 -3.69 -0.97
CA THR A 42 -3.45 -4.90 -1.78
C THR A 42 -4.11 -4.59 -3.13
N ALA A 43 -5.21 -3.84 -3.12
CA ALA A 43 -5.85 -3.37 -4.35
C ALA A 43 -4.94 -2.45 -5.17
N HIS A 44 -4.16 -1.60 -4.49
CA HIS A 44 -3.18 -0.76 -5.15
C HIS A 44 -2.07 -1.57 -5.81
N ARG A 45 -1.57 -2.59 -5.13
CA ARG A 45 -0.49 -3.45 -5.66
C ARG A 45 -0.89 -4.05 -7.01
N ASP A 46 -2.15 -4.42 -7.18
CA ASP A 46 -2.70 -4.97 -8.41
C ASP A 46 -2.87 -3.91 -9.51
N THR A 47 -3.29 -2.70 -9.15
CA THR A 47 -3.54 -1.59 -10.08
C THR A 47 -2.33 -0.69 -10.35
N CYS A 48 -1.22 -0.89 -9.64
CA CYS A 48 -0.05 0.00 -9.71
C CYS A 48 0.68 -0.17 -11.05
N SER A 49 0.67 0.87 -11.88
CA SER A 49 1.31 0.91 -13.20
C SER A 49 2.84 0.71 -13.20
N LEU A 50 3.49 0.83 -12.03
CA LEU A 50 4.92 0.49 -11.87
C LEU A 50 5.15 -0.98 -11.52
N ARG A 51 4.10 -1.73 -11.16
CA ARG A 51 4.17 -3.16 -10.81
C ARG A 51 3.54 -4.03 -11.88
N ILE A 52 2.45 -3.57 -12.50
CA ILE A 52 1.96 -4.16 -13.73
C ILE A 52 3.00 -3.84 -14.80
N PRO A 53 3.69 -4.81 -15.42
CA PRO A 53 4.53 -4.51 -16.57
C PRO A 53 3.62 -3.86 -17.62
N GLN A 54 4.05 -2.71 -18.13
CA GLN A 54 3.36 -1.98 -19.19
C GLN A 54 3.49 -2.73 -20.54
N GLU A 55 3.35 -4.06 -20.53
CA GLU A 55 3.41 -4.93 -21.70
C GLU A 55 2.09 -4.73 -22.47
N GLY A 56 2.01 -3.56 -23.10
CA GLY A 56 0.77 -2.99 -23.59
C GLY A 56 0.82 -1.50 -23.92
N ARG A 57 1.91 -0.77 -23.67
CA ARG A 57 2.14 0.47 -24.43
C ARG A 57 2.70 0.09 -25.80
N ARG A 58 1.77 -0.21 -26.71
CA ARG A 58 2.00 -0.31 -28.16
C ARG A 58 2.87 0.84 -28.64
N ALA A 59 3.71 0.51 -29.61
CA ALA A 59 4.35 1.39 -30.56
C ALA A 59 3.45 2.56 -31.01
N ALA A 60 4.06 3.75 -31.09
CA ALA A 60 3.80 4.78 -32.07
C ALA A 60 5.06 5.66 -32.17
#